data_AF-A0A524M1D2-F1
#
_entry.id   AF-A0A524M1D2-F1
#
_cell.length_a   1.000
_cell.length_b   1.000
_cell.length_c   1.000
_cell.angle_alpha   90.00
_cell.angle_beta   90.00
_cell.angle_gamma   90.00
#
_symmetry.space_group_name_H-M   'P 1'
#
loop_
_entity.id
_entity.type
_entity.pdbx_description
1 polymer ?
#
loop_
_entity_poly.entity_id
_entity_poly.type
_entity_poly.pdbx_seq_one_letter_code
_entity_poly.pdbx_strand_id
1 'polypeptide(L)'
;MPNKSSRKTIVILLFTLVVGILLYTNAPASIQAGQYEAKITINSPSISVIETYNITLQNSGSPVKTIFILNGTTTNVAVTVPDTALISTDNPIRFVLNATGDIITADSIHLVFTNSDGFNVTLRPTHQSGQIFTIQYQPLVNSQAAVMILGIVAILWFTEGISLVATSLLIPVLIVLTNIRPPTEALAPFFDPAVALIFGGFLIGRALTKYDLDKRLALLILSMTKGSGGSLILTVMAVTAFLSMWISNTASAAIMIPIALAVISKIHDTDIRSKYGKALVLGVAYAATLGGIASLVGSPPNPLAASYINSFLGTEFSFMSWIPFGLPVVLIMLPITWQWIIFRFKIPKSIEEMDDLKEISRKEYLRLGPMSTEQKLVVLIFISVIVLWFTETLPDFIANVIGWSGHGISSSVVALIGGVSLMILRLIDEKDVSSKISWSSLLILGSGIALGGAMID
;
A
#
# COMPACT_ATOMS: atom_id res chain seq x y z
N MET A 1 -33.39 8.57 20.55
CA MET A 1 -33.34 9.40 19.32
C MET A 1 -33.07 8.51 18.11
N PRO A 2 -34.07 8.01 17.37
CA PRO A 2 -33.84 7.36 16.07
C PRO A 2 -34.30 8.25 14.90
N ASN A 3 -33.82 7.97 13.69
CA ASN A 3 -34.33 8.41 12.37
C ASN A 3 -33.78 9.63 11.59
N LYS A 4 -32.77 10.39 12.04
CA LYS A 4 -32.11 11.36 11.12
C LYS A 4 -31.04 10.74 10.21
N SER A 5 -30.41 9.64 10.63
CA SER A 5 -29.39 8.92 9.84
C SER A 5 -30.01 8.12 8.68
N SER A 6 -31.18 7.50 8.88
CA SER A 6 -31.81 6.60 7.90
C SER A 6 -32.14 7.27 6.55
N ARG A 7 -32.70 8.49 6.55
CA ARG A 7 -33.11 9.14 5.29
C ARG A 7 -31.92 9.54 4.40
N LYS A 8 -30.81 10.00 4.99
CA LYS A 8 -29.59 10.31 4.24
C LYS A 8 -28.96 9.05 3.65
N THR A 9 -28.85 7.99 4.46
CA THR A 9 -28.35 6.70 4.00
C THR A 9 -29.20 6.15 2.85
N ILE A 10 -30.53 6.20 2.95
CA ILE A 10 -31.42 5.75 1.85
C ILE A 10 -31.19 6.55 0.57
N VAL A 11 -31.08 7.88 0.67
CA VAL A 11 -30.80 8.73 -0.50
C VAL A 11 -29.46 8.39 -1.13
N ILE A 12 -28.42 8.18 -0.32
CA ILE A 12 -27.11 7.78 -0.81
C ILE A 12 -27.19 6.41 -1.49
N LEU A 13 -27.84 5.41 -0.87
CA LEU A 13 -27.98 4.08 -1.45
C LEU A 13 -28.74 4.09 -2.78
N LEU A 14 -29.82 4.87 -2.88
CA LEU A 14 -30.56 5.04 -4.13
C LEU A 14 -29.70 5.72 -5.21
N PHE A 15 -28.99 6.78 -4.83
CA PHE A 15 -28.06 7.47 -5.73
C PHE A 15 -26.96 6.52 -6.21
N THR A 16 -26.36 5.75 -5.30
CA THR A 16 -25.35 4.74 -5.59
C THR A 16 -25.87 3.68 -6.57
N LEU A 17 -27.10 3.20 -6.39
CA LEU A 17 -27.71 2.23 -7.30
C LEU A 17 -27.88 2.82 -8.72
N VAL A 18 -28.40 4.05 -8.82
CA VAL A 18 -28.60 4.73 -10.11
C VAL A 18 -27.27 4.93 -10.82
N VAL A 19 -26.23 5.41 -10.10
CA VAL A 19 -24.90 5.58 -10.69
C VAL A 19 -24.29 4.23 -11.08
N GLY A 20 -24.47 3.20 -10.26
CA GLY A 20 -24.02 1.84 -10.59
C GLY A 20 -24.61 1.33 -11.91
N ILE A 21 -25.92 1.48 -12.11
CA ILE A 21 -26.61 1.09 -13.35
C ILE A 21 -26.06 1.90 -14.54
N LEU A 22 -25.92 3.22 -14.38
CA LEU A 22 -25.37 4.08 -15.43
C LEU A 22 -23.94 3.68 -15.83
N LEU A 23 -23.11 3.36 -14.84
CA LEU A 23 -21.74 2.90 -15.08
C LEU A 23 -21.71 1.55 -15.77
N TYR A 24 -22.57 0.61 -15.35
CA TYR A 24 -22.69 -0.69 -16.02
C TYR A 24 -23.03 -0.54 -17.51
N THR A 25 -23.99 0.33 -17.84
CA THR A 25 -24.44 0.52 -19.23
C THR A 25 -23.43 1.27 -20.11
N ASN A 26 -22.58 2.12 -19.53
CA ASN A 26 -21.59 2.91 -20.28
C ASN A 26 -20.18 2.30 -20.24
N ALA A 27 -19.97 1.24 -19.45
CA ALA A 27 -18.69 0.59 -19.34
C ALA A 27 -18.32 -0.18 -20.61
N PRO A 28 -17.02 -0.35 -20.91
CA PRO A 28 -16.55 -1.12 -22.05
C PRO A 28 -17.15 -2.52 -22.05
N ALA A 29 -17.61 -2.99 -23.21
CA ALA A 29 -18.08 -4.35 -23.36
C ALA A 29 -16.94 -5.34 -23.10
N SER A 30 -17.28 -6.46 -22.47
CA SER A 30 -16.33 -7.54 -22.26
C SER A 30 -15.98 -8.21 -23.58
N ILE A 31 -14.80 -8.81 -23.65
CA ILE A 31 -14.39 -9.56 -24.83
C ILE A 31 -15.30 -10.79 -24.99
N GLN A 32 -15.68 -11.11 -26.22
CA GLN A 32 -16.58 -12.23 -26.50
C GLN A 32 -15.81 -13.39 -27.13
N ALA A 33 -16.32 -14.61 -26.93
CA ALA A 33 -15.80 -15.78 -27.62
C ALA A 33 -16.07 -15.65 -29.13
N GLY A 34 -15.07 -15.95 -29.95
CA GLY A 34 -15.17 -15.70 -31.39
C GLY A 34 -13.83 -15.78 -32.12
N GLN A 35 -13.85 -15.39 -33.39
CA GLN A 35 -12.66 -15.32 -34.25
C GLN A 35 -12.06 -13.92 -34.19
N TYR A 36 -10.76 -13.87 -33.95
CA TYR A 36 -9.98 -12.65 -33.86
C TYR A 36 -8.79 -12.75 -34.82
N GLU A 37 -8.32 -11.61 -35.29
CA GLU A 37 -7.15 -11.51 -36.15
C GLU A 37 -6.05 -10.74 -35.42
N ALA A 38 -4.85 -11.32 -35.35
CA ALA A 38 -3.65 -10.66 -34.85
C ALA A 38 -2.72 -10.35 -36.03
N LYS A 39 -2.67 -9.08 -36.41
CA LYS A 39 -1.79 -8.58 -37.45
C LYS A 39 -0.49 -8.08 -36.83
N ILE A 40 0.59 -8.82 -37.03
CA ILE A 40 1.93 -8.49 -36.54
C ILE A 40 2.71 -7.80 -37.65
N THR A 41 3.23 -6.62 -37.35
CA THR A 41 4.07 -5.80 -38.22
C THR A 41 5.44 -5.65 -37.56
N ILE A 42 6.49 -6.04 -38.26
CA ILE A 42 7.88 -5.84 -37.85
C ILE A 42 8.54 -4.99 -38.93
N ASN A 43 9.02 -3.81 -38.56
CA ASN A 43 9.64 -2.89 -39.51
C ASN A 43 11.03 -2.44 -39.04
N SER A 44 12.03 -3.22 -39.41
CA SER A 44 13.45 -3.03 -39.12
C SER A 44 14.26 -3.06 -40.43
N PRO A 45 15.45 -2.41 -40.50
CA PRO A 45 16.36 -2.56 -41.64
C PRO A 45 16.69 -4.02 -42.00
N SER A 46 16.67 -4.92 -41.01
CA SER A 46 17.02 -6.33 -41.15
C SER A 46 15.84 -7.28 -41.44
N ILE A 47 14.60 -6.79 -41.26
CA ILE A 47 13.36 -7.52 -41.52
C ILE A 47 12.18 -6.54 -41.63
N SER A 48 11.43 -6.62 -42.74
CA SER A 48 10.19 -5.86 -42.95
C SER A 48 9.09 -6.83 -43.36
N VAL A 49 8.24 -7.21 -42.41
CA VAL A 49 7.22 -8.25 -42.58
C VAL A 49 5.91 -7.82 -41.94
N ILE A 50 4.80 -8.14 -42.60
CA ILE A 50 3.44 -7.95 -42.10
C ILE A 50 2.72 -9.28 -42.28
N GLU A 51 2.36 -9.93 -41.17
CA GLU A 51 1.66 -11.21 -41.17
C GLU A 51 0.40 -11.14 -40.31
N THR A 52 -0.63 -11.89 -40.69
CA THR A 52 -1.92 -11.93 -39.97
C THR A 52 -2.23 -13.35 -39.55
N TYR A 53 -2.56 -13.52 -38.27
CA TYR A 53 -2.86 -14.81 -37.68
C TYR A 53 -4.29 -14.83 -37.14
N ASN A 54 -5.01 -15.92 -37.40
CA ASN A 54 -6.35 -16.12 -36.88
C ASN A 54 -6.29 -16.79 -35.50
N ILE A 55 -7.07 -16.28 -34.56
CA ILE A 55 -7.10 -16.71 -33.17
C ILE A 55 -8.55 -16.94 -32.78
N THR A 56 -8.82 -18.11 -32.21
CA THR A 56 -10.14 -18.40 -31.65
C THR A 56 -10.13 -18.16 -30.15
N LEU A 57 -10.92 -17.21 -29.67
CA LEU A 57 -11.16 -17.02 -28.23
C LEU A 57 -12.30 -17.89 -27.75
N GLN A 58 -12.09 -18.62 -26.65
CA GLN A 58 -13.01 -19.62 -26.11
C GLN A 58 -13.18 -19.45 -24.60
N ASN A 59 -14.33 -19.85 -24.05
CA ASN A 59 -14.58 -19.78 -22.60
C ASN A 59 -14.06 -21.00 -21.83
N SER A 60 -13.74 -22.10 -22.53
CA SER A 60 -13.32 -23.36 -21.94
C SER A 60 -12.46 -24.15 -22.93
N GLY A 61 -11.42 -24.83 -22.46
CA GLY A 61 -10.52 -25.63 -23.30
C GLY A 61 -9.06 -25.46 -22.91
N SER A 62 -8.16 -26.14 -23.63
CA SER A 62 -6.72 -25.95 -23.47
C SER A 62 -6.19 -25.03 -24.57
N PRO A 63 -5.39 -24.00 -24.24
CA PRO A 63 -4.83 -23.12 -25.25
C PRO A 63 -3.81 -23.88 -26.11
N VAL A 64 -3.95 -23.74 -27.43
CA VAL A 64 -3.02 -24.29 -28.42
C VAL A 64 -2.20 -23.15 -28.99
N LYS A 65 -0.88 -23.36 -29.12
CA LYS A 65 0.05 -22.38 -29.65
C LYS A 65 0.80 -22.97 -30.83
N THR A 66 0.94 -22.18 -31.89
CA THR A 66 1.74 -22.52 -33.06
C THR A 66 2.91 -21.53 -33.18
N ILE A 67 4.04 -22.05 -33.64
CA ILE A 67 5.24 -21.27 -33.89
C ILE A 67 5.37 -21.07 -35.41
N PHE A 68 5.46 -19.81 -35.81
CA PHE A 68 5.70 -19.40 -37.19
C PHE A 68 7.10 -18.79 -37.30
N ILE A 69 7.78 -18.97 -38.43
CA ILE A 69 9.11 -18.40 -38.66
C ILE A 69 8.99 -17.35 -39.75
N LEU A 70 9.33 -16.11 -39.41
CA LEU A 70 9.41 -14.99 -40.32
C LEU A 70 10.87 -14.78 -40.73
N ASN A 71 11.16 -14.93 -42.02
CA ASN A 71 12.51 -14.79 -42.53
C ASN A 71 12.73 -13.36 -43.05
N GLY A 72 13.77 -12.70 -42.54
CA GLY A 72 14.22 -11.38 -42.99
C GLY A 72 15.45 -11.47 -43.90
N THR A 73 16.10 -10.34 -44.13
CA THR A 73 17.33 -10.27 -44.93
C THR A 73 18.52 -10.83 -44.16
N THR A 74 18.65 -10.43 -42.90
CA THR A 74 19.74 -10.83 -41.99
C THR A 74 19.24 -11.30 -40.63
N THR A 75 17.93 -11.16 -40.36
CA THR A 75 17.30 -11.52 -39.08
C THR A 75 16.09 -12.42 -39.33
N ASN A 76 15.99 -13.53 -38.59
CA ASN A 76 14.80 -14.37 -38.57
C ASN A 76 14.07 -14.18 -37.24
N VAL A 77 12.74 -14.20 -37.26
CA VAL A 77 11.92 -14.02 -36.07
C VAL A 77 10.96 -15.20 -35.93
N ALA A 78 11.12 -15.99 -34.87
CA ALA A 78 10.17 -17.03 -34.50
C ALA A 78 9.03 -16.39 -33.67
N VAL A 79 7.82 -16.45 -34.19
CA VAL A 79 6.62 -15.89 -33.56
C VAL A 79 5.76 -17.02 -33.02
N THR A 80 5.60 -17.08 -31.71
CA THR A 80 4.66 -17.98 -31.04
C THR A 80 3.31 -17.27 -30.91
N VAL A 81 2.30 -17.79 -31.58
CA VAL A 81 0.93 -17.24 -31.61
C VAL A 81 -0.03 -18.28 -31.03
N PRO A 82 -0.99 -17.89 -30.18
CA PRO A 82 -2.05 -18.79 -29.74
C PRO A 82 -3.08 -18.98 -30.87
N ASP A 83 -3.30 -20.21 -31.31
CA ASP A 83 -4.39 -20.54 -32.25
C ASP A 83 -5.74 -20.52 -31.52
N THR A 84 -5.71 -20.96 -30.26
CA THR A 84 -6.83 -20.89 -29.33
C THR A 84 -6.37 -20.26 -28.03
N ALA A 85 -7.14 -19.30 -27.52
CA ALA A 85 -6.89 -18.67 -26.22
C ALA A 85 -8.16 -18.65 -25.38
N LEU A 86 -7.99 -18.86 -24.08
CA LEU A 86 -9.09 -18.91 -23.14
C LEU A 86 -9.38 -17.51 -22.61
N ILE A 87 -10.65 -17.10 -22.62
CA ILE A 87 -11.11 -15.84 -22.02
C ILE A 87 -11.17 -16.05 -20.50
N SER A 88 -10.10 -15.68 -19.81
CA SER A 88 -9.99 -15.75 -18.36
C SER A 88 -9.10 -14.64 -17.85
N THR A 89 -9.40 -14.25 -16.63
CA THR A 89 -8.64 -13.30 -15.81
C THR A 89 -7.21 -13.77 -15.53
N ASP A 90 -6.97 -15.08 -15.44
CA ASP A 90 -5.66 -15.65 -15.10
C ASP A 90 -4.80 -16.01 -16.31
N ASN A 91 -5.33 -15.88 -17.53
CA ASN A 91 -4.66 -16.35 -18.73
C ASN A 91 -4.54 -15.25 -19.79
N PRO A 92 -3.54 -14.36 -19.64
CA PRO A 92 -3.29 -13.34 -20.65
C PRO A 92 -2.93 -13.96 -22.00
N ILE A 93 -3.44 -13.34 -23.07
CA ILE A 93 -3.09 -13.70 -24.44
C ILE A 93 -1.68 -13.21 -24.71
N ARG A 94 -0.74 -14.13 -24.91
CA ARG A 94 0.69 -13.85 -25.11
C ARG A 94 1.14 -14.17 -26.52
N PHE A 95 1.81 -13.21 -27.13
CA PHE A 95 2.56 -13.37 -28.37
C PHE A 95 4.03 -13.22 -28.06
N VAL A 96 4.84 -14.20 -28.43
CA VAL A 96 6.28 -14.19 -28.14
C VAL A 96 7.04 -14.17 -29.45
N LEU A 97 7.84 -13.13 -29.65
CA LEU A 97 8.71 -12.97 -30.82
C LEU A 97 10.15 -13.19 -30.35
N ASN A 98 10.83 -14.18 -30.93
CA ASN A 98 12.23 -14.47 -30.66
C ASN A 98 13.05 -14.19 -31.93
N ALA A 99 13.83 -13.12 -31.92
CA ALA A 99 14.64 -12.71 -33.06
C ALA A 99 16.06 -13.26 -32.97
N THR A 100 16.58 -13.74 -34.10
CA THR A 100 17.94 -14.23 -34.27
C THR A 100 18.59 -13.55 -35.47
N GLY A 101 19.71 -12.85 -35.25
CA GLY A 101 20.40 -12.07 -36.27
C GLY A 101 20.74 -10.67 -35.77
N ASP A 102 20.48 -9.67 -36.61
CA ASP A 102 20.70 -8.26 -36.27
C ASP A 102 19.73 -7.78 -35.18
N ILE A 103 20.14 -6.72 -34.49
CA ILE A 103 19.37 -6.18 -33.38
C ILE A 103 18.12 -5.47 -33.88
N ILE A 104 16.96 -5.95 -33.42
CA ILE A 104 15.68 -5.25 -33.59
C ILE A 104 15.29 -4.52 -32.29
N THR A 105 14.50 -3.45 -32.43
CA THR A 105 14.02 -2.65 -31.30
C THR A 105 12.54 -2.90 -31.04
N ALA A 106 12.08 -2.76 -29.80
CA ALA A 106 10.67 -2.94 -29.46
C ALA A 106 9.74 -1.97 -30.23
N ASP A 107 10.22 -0.77 -30.54
CA ASP A 107 9.48 0.23 -31.34
C ASP A 107 9.23 -0.21 -32.79
N SER A 108 10.03 -1.14 -33.30
CA SER A 108 9.86 -1.70 -34.65
C SER A 108 8.74 -2.73 -34.75
N ILE A 109 8.16 -3.15 -33.61
CA ILE A 109 7.15 -4.21 -33.54
C ILE A 109 5.80 -3.62 -33.14
N HIS A 110 4.78 -3.87 -33.96
CA HIS A 110 3.39 -3.52 -33.69
C HIS A 110 2.48 -4.72 -33.91
N LEU A 111 1.54 -4.94 -33.01
CA LEU A 111 0.51 -5.95 -33.16
C LEU A 111 -0.86 -5.27 -33.12
N VAL A 112 -1.65 -5.43 -34.17
CA VAL A 112 -3.05 -4.95 -34.21
C VAL A 112 -3.96 -6.14 -34.03
N PHE A 113 -4.75 -6.14 -32.95
CA PHE A 113 -5.66 -7.21 -32.60
C PHE A 113 -7.10 -6.78 -32.88
N THR A 114 -7.78 -7.50 -33.76
CA THR A 114 -9.10 -7.10 -34.29
C THR A 114 -10.12 -8.22 -34.27
N ASN A 115 -11.42 -7.88 -34.24
CA ASN A 115 -12.54 -8.79 -34.52
C ASN A 115 -13.55 -8.07 -35.44
N SER A 116 -14.27 -8.86 -36.22
CA SER A 116 -15.44 -8.48 -37.03
C SER A 116 -16.50 -7.65 -36.30
N ASP A 117 -16.62 -7.78 -34.97
CA ASP A 117 -17.54 -6.99 -34.13
C ASP A 117 -17.05 -5.56 -33.83
N GLY A 118 -15.95 -5.11 -34.47
CA GLY A 118 -15.40 -3.76 -34.32
C GLY A 118 -14.40 -3.59 -33.18
N PHE A 119 -13.97 -4.69 -32.54
CA PHE A 119 -12.84 -4.67 -31.62
C PHE A 119 -11.56 -4.35 -32.39
N ASN A 120 -10.77 -3.38 -31.92
CA ASN A 120 -9.50 -2.98 -32.51
C ASN A 120 -8.57 -2.39 -31.45
N VAL A 121 -7.46 -3.08 -31.17
CA VAL A 121 -6.44 -2.62 -30.21
C VAL A 121 -5.05 -2.77 -30.81
N THR A 122 -4.25 -1.72 -30.72
CA THR A 122 -2.83 -1.76 -31.07
C THR A 122 -1.99 -2.02 -29.83
N LEU A 123 -1.20 -3.08 -29.88
CA LEU A 123 -0.33 -3.56 -28.82
C LEU A 123 1.14 -3.40 -29.24
N ARG A 124 2.00 -3.25 -28.22
CA ARG A 124 3.45 -3.18 -28.33
C ARG A 124 4.09 -4.19 -27.38
N PRO A 125 5.38 -4.54 -27.56
CA PRO A 125 6.09 -5.39 -26.61
C PRO A 125 6.01 -4.81 -25.19
N THR A 126 5.51 -5.62 -24.24
CA THR A 126 5.38 -5.26 -22.83
C THR A 126 6.62 -5.69 -22.04
N HIS A 127 7.25 -6.79 -22.43
CA HIS A 127 8.50 -7.28 -21.84
C HIS A 127 9.52 -7.58 -22.93
N GLN A 128 10.78 -7.30 -22.62
CA GLN A 128 11.93 -7.63 -23.46
C GLN A 128 13.01 -8.29 -22.61
N SER A 129 13.51 -9.44 -23.07
CA SER A 129 14.69 -10.11 -22.52
C SER A 129 15.63 -10.48 -23.67
N GLY A 130 16.66 -9.65 -23.88
CA GLY A 130 17.52 -9.77 -25.07
C GLY A 130 16.74 -9.50 -26.35
N GLN A 131 16.71 -10.49 -27.25
CA GLN A 131 15.95 -10.46 -28.52
C GLN A 131 14.59 -11.18 -28.43
N ILE A 132 14.13 -11.48 -27.20
CA ILE A 132 12.80 -12.04 -26.96
C ILE A 132 11.87 -10.90 -26.56
N PHE A 133 10.87 -10.65 -27.38
CA PHE A 133 9.83 -9.64 -27.17
C PHE A 133 8.52 -10.35 -26.86
N THR A 134 7.90 -10.01 -25.73
CA THR A 134 6.59 -10.53 -25.36
C THR A 134 5.57 -9.41 -25.48
N ILE A 135 4.51 -9.65 -26.26
CA ILE A 135 3.33 -8.81 -26.32
C ILE A 135 2.25 -9.52 -25.54
N GLN A 136 1.70 -8.86 -24.52
CA GLN A 136 0.67 -9.41 -23.67
C GLN A 136 -0.62 -8.59 -23.76
N TYR A 137 -1.75 -9.26 -23.94
CA TYR A 137 -3.08 -8.66 -23.84
C TYR A 137 -3.90 -9.38 -22.77
N GLN A 138 -4.41 -8.60 -21.82
CA GLN A 138 -5.32 -9.09 -20.80
C GLN A 138 -6.76 -8.92 -21.31
N PRO A 139 -7.51 -10.01 -21.55
CA PRO A 139 -8.89 -9.92 -22.01
C PRO A 139 -9.78 -9.29 -20.93
N LEU A 140 -10.65 -8.36 -21.32
CA LEU A 140 -11.63 -7.75 -20.41
C LEU A 140 -12.75 -8.75 -20.11
N VAL A 141 -12.78 -9.32 -18.90
CA VAL A 141 -13.82 -10.26 -18.46
C VAL A 141 -14.79 -9.57 -17.50
N ASN A 142 -16.10 -9.58 -17.80
CA ASN A 142 -17.13 -8.95 -16.97
C ASN A 142 -16.84 -7.47 -16.60
N SER A 143 -16.14 -6.75 -17.48
CA SER A 143 -15.71 -5.35 -17.33
C SER A 143 -16.83 -4.40 -16.91
N GLN A 144 -18.05 -4.60 -17.40
CA GLN A 144 -19.19 -3.76 -17.04
C GLN A 144 -19.56 -3.90 -15.55
N ALA A 145 -19.56 -5.13 -15.05
CA ALA A 145 -19.81 -5.39 -13.64
C ALA A 145 -18.68 -4.84 -12.76
N ALA A 146 -17.44 -4.98 -13.22
CA ALA A 146 -16.27 -4.49 -12.52
C ALA A 146 -16.35 -2.95 -12.33
N VAL A 147 -16.62 -2.19 -13.41
CA VAL A 147 -16.76 -0.72 -13.37
C VAL A 147 -17.95 -0.28 -12.52
N MET A 148 -19.06 -1.02 -12.57
CA MET A 148 -20.21 -0.79 -11.70
C MET A 148 -19.82 -0.92 -10.22
N ILE A 149 -19.12 -2.00 -9.84
CA ILE A 149 -18.68 -2.22 -8.46
C ILE A 149 -17.74 -1.10 -8.02
N LEU A 150 -16.77 -0.71 -8.84
CA LEU A 150 -15.86 0.40 -8.56
C LEU A 150 -16.64 1.69 -8.24
N GLY A 151 -17.61 2.05 -9.08
CA GLY A 151 -18.42 3.25 -8.87
C GLY A 151 -19.29 3.18 -7.62
N ILE A 152 -19.90 2.03 -7.35
CA ILE A 152 -20.70 1.79 -6.15
C ILE A 152 -19.83 2.00 -4.91
N VAL A 153 -18.67 1.33 -4.86
CA VAL A 153 -17.75 1.37 -3.73
C VAL A 153 -17.19 2.78 -3.54
N ALA A 154 -16.79 3.46 -4.62
CA ALA A 154 -16.26 4.81 -4.55
C ALA A 154 -17.28 5.77 -3.90
N ILE A 155 -18.53 5.75 -4.34
CA ILE A 155 -19.57 6.58 -3.73
C ILE A 155 -19.76 6.22 -2.26
N LEU A 156 -19.85 4.93 -1.91
CA LEU A 156 -20.09 4.50 -0.53
C LEU A 156 -18.93 4.85 0.41
N TRP A 157 -17.67 4.75 -0.04
CA TRP A 157 -16.51 5.16 0.75
C TRP A 157 -16.38 6.68 0.90
N PHE A 158 -16.59 7.45 -0.18
CA PHE A 158 -16.47 8.92 -0.11
C PHE A 158 -17.61 9.58 0.66
N THR A 159 -18.82 9.02 0.59
CA THR A 159 -20.00 9.58 1.27
C THR A 159 -20.23 9.00 2.66
N GLU A 160 -19.56 7.89 2.99
CA GLU A 160 -19.82 7.07 4.17
C GLU A 160 -21.33 6.76 4.35
N GLY A 161 -22.03 6.50 3.22
CA GLY A 161 -23.47 6.24 3.23
C GLY A 161 -23.85 5.04 4.10
N ILE A 162 -22.99 4.03 4.11
CA ILE A 162 -22.91 2.96 5.10
C ILE A 162 -21.49 2.95 5.70
N SER A 163 -21.30 2.27 6.84
CA SER A 163 -19.97 2.19 7.46
C SER A 163 -18.92 1.64 6.48
N LEU A 164 -17.69 2.14 6.55
CA LEU A 164 -16.58 1.67 5.71
C LEU A 164 -16.41 0.16 5.75
N VAL A 165 -16.62 -0.46 6.92
CA VAL A 165 -16.60 -1.92 7.12
C VAL A 165 -17.68 -2.63 6.30
N ALA A 166 -18.91 -2.11 6.33
CA ALA A 166 -20.01 -2.69 5.55
C ALA A 166 -19.73 -2.59 4.04
N THR A 167 -19.20 -1.46 3.57
CA THR A 167 -18.76 -1.31 2.18
C THR A 167 -17.64 -2.30 1.84
N SER A 168 -16.67 -2.49 2.74
CA SER A 168 -15.58 -3.45 2.57
C SER A 168 -16.05 -4.89 2.44
N LEU A 169 -17.03 -5.30 3.25
CA LEU A 169 -17.62 -6.64 3.17
C LEU A 169 -18.55 -6.82 1.95
N LEU A 170 -19.12 -5.72 1.44
CA LEU A 170 -19.96 -5.74 0.25
C LEU A 170 -19.15 -6.05 -1.03
N ILE A 171 -17.87 -5.65 -1.09
CA ILE A 171 -17.00 -5.84 -2.24
C ILE A 171 -16.91 -7.33 -2.68
N PRO A 172 -16.44 -8.28 -1.85
CA PRO A 172 -16.34 -9.67 -2.26
C PRO A 172 -17.71 -10.28 -2.57
N VAL A 173 -18.78 -9.83 -1.90
CA VAL A 173 -20.14 -10.27 -2.20
C VAL A 173 -20.54 -9.87 -3.61
N LEU A 174 -20.32 -8.60 -3.99
CA LEU A 174 -20.62 -8.13 -5.34
C LEU A 174 -19.77 -8.84 -6.38
N ILE A 175 -18.46 -9.01 -6.16
CA ILE A 175 -17.53 -9.71 -7.07
C ILE A 175 -18.04 -11.12 -7.39
N VAL A 176 -18.47 -11.87 -6.37
CA VAL A 176 -19.00 -13.24 -6.53
C VAL A 176 -20.36 -13.23 -7.22
N LEU A 177 -21.27 -12.33 -6.83
CA LEU A 177 -22.61 -12.25 -7.41
C LEU A 177 -22.58 -11.84 -8.89
N THR A 178 -21.58 -11.04 -9.31
CA THR A 178 -21.38 -10.66 -10.71
C THR A 178 -20.47 -11.64 -11.47
N ASN A 179 -20.08 -12.75 -10.85
CA ASN A 179 -19.24 -13.79 -11.44
C ASN A 179 -17.90 -13.27 -12.02
N ILE A 180 -17.32 -12.24 -11.38
CA ILE A 180 -15.99 -11.75 -11.75
C ILE A 180 -14.92 -12.73 -11.25
N ARG A 181 -15.05 -13.18 -9.99
CA ARG A 181 -14.17 -14.20 -9.40
C ARG A 181 -14.95 -15.19 -8.53
N PRO A 182 -14.48 -16.44 -8.39
CA PRO A 182 -15.05 -17.39 -7.45
C PRO A 182 -14.84 -16.94 -5.99
N PRO A 183 -15.62 -17.48 -5.03
CA PRO A 183 -15.55 -17.08 -3.62
C PRO A 183 -14.16 -17.21 -3.00
N THR A 184 -13.40 -18.24 -3.36
CA THR A 184 -12.04 -18.47 -2.86
C THR A 184 -11.11 -17.30 -3.18
N GLU A 185 -11.16 -16.81 -4.41
CA GLU A 185 -10.31 -15.71 -4.89
C GLU A 185 -10.85 -14.34 -4.47
N ALA A 186 -12.16 -14.17 -4.38
CA ALA A 186 -12.77 -12.92 -3.92
C ALA A 186 -12.50 -12.68 -2.41
N LEU A 187 -12.38 -13.74 -1.61
CA LEU A 187 -12.15 -13.65 -0.16
C LEU A 187 -10.67 -13.74 0.24
N ALA A 188 -9.82 -14.37 -0.57
CA ALA A 188 -8.39 -14.51 -0.27
C ALA A 188 -7.67 -13.19 0.11
N PRO A 189 -7.96 -12.03 -0.54
CA PRO A 189 -7.30 -10.77 -0.20
C PRO A 189 -7.50 -10.28 1.24
N PHE A 190 -8.52 -10.76 1.95
CA PHE A 190 -8.74 -10.41 3.37
C PHE A 190 -7.69 -10.98 4.31
N PHE A 191 -6.86 -11.92 3.85
CA PHE A 191 -5.69 -12.41 4.57
C PHE A 191 -4.43 -12.38 3.69
N ASP A 192 -4.31 -11.34 2.86
CA ASP A 192 -3.11 -11.05 2.07
C ASP A 192 -1.89 -10.78 2.98
N PRO A 193 -0.65 -11.07 2.54
CA PRO A 193 0.57 -10.71 3.27
C PRO A 193 0.61 -9.26 3.76
N ALA A 194 0.10 -8.28 3.00
CA ALA A 194 -0.02 -6.90 3.43
C ALA A 194 -0.95 -6.72 4.65
N VAL A 195 -2.08 -7.44 4.68
CA VAL A 195 -3.02 -7.46 5.80
C VAL A 195 -2.39 -8.13 7.01
N ALA A 196 -1.70 -9.26 6.81
CA ALA A 196 -0.99 -9.97 7.87
C ALA A 196 0.14 -9.12 8.50
N LEU A 197 0.88 -8.37 7.68
CA LEU A 197 1.91 -7.44 8.13
C LEU A 197 1.34 -6.36 9.06
N ILE A 198 0.25 -5.70 8.65
CA ILE A 198 -0.40 -4.67 9.47
C ILE A 198 -1.02 -5.28 10.72
N PHE A 199 -1.60 -6.48 10.64
CA PHE A 199 -2.14 -7.16 11.81
C PHE A 199 -1.04 -7.46 12.84
N GLY A 200 0.09 -8.04 12.42
CA GLY A 200 1.25 -8.25 13.29
C GLY A 200 1.79 -6.94 13.88
N GLY A 201 1.88 -5.89 13.05
CA GLY A 201 2.23 -4.54 13.48
C GLY A 201 1.29 -3.97 14.54
N PHE A 202 -0.03 -4.17 14.40
CA PHE A 202 -1.01 -3.75 15.40
C PHE A 202 -0.87 -4.53 16.72
N LEU A 203 -0.55 -5.83 16.69
CA LEU A 203 -0.30 -6.62 17.91
C LEU A 203 0.93 -6.10 18.66
N ILE A 204 2.01 -5.82 17.93
CA ILE A 204 3.25 -5.26 18.49
C ILE A 204 3.01 -3.85 19.03
N GLY A 205 2.37 -2.98 18.25
CA GLY A 205 2.00 -1.62 18.65
C GLY A 205 1.08 -1.63 19.89
N ARG A 206 0.13 -2.56 19.95
CA ARG A 206 -0.73 -2.75 21.11
C ARG A 206 0.06 -3.08 22.37
N ALA A 207 1.07 -3.97 22.27
CA ALA A 207 1.94 -4.28 23.39
C ALA A 207 2.75 -3.07 23.83
N LEU A 208 3.34 -2.31 22.90
CA LEU A 208 4.07 -1.08 23.21
C LEU A 208 3.22 -0.09 24.02
N THR A 209 1.98 0.14 23.58
CA THR A 209 1.04 1.03 24.30
C THR A 209 0.51 0.42 25.59
N LYS A 210 0.36 -0.91 25.70
CA LYS A 210 -0.11 -1.58 26.95
C LYS A 210 0.84 -1.33 28.11
N TYR A 211 2.14 -1.34 27.82
CA TYR A 211 3.19 -1.22 28.80
C TYR A 211 3.80 0.19 28.86
N ASP A 212 3.13 1.20 28.28
CA ASP A 212 3.56 2.61 28.21
C ASP A 212 5.01 2.78 27.68
N LEU A 213 5.47 1.86 26.82
CA LEU A 213 6.82 1.88 26.27
C LEU A 213 6.99 2.99 25.24
N ASP A 214 5.93 3.27 24.50
CA ASP A 214 5.81 4.41 23.59
C ASP A 214 5.92 5.76 24.33
N LYS A 215 5.19 5.92 25.43
CA LYS A 215 5.29 7.09 26.33
C LYS A 215 6.67 7.20 26.96
N ARG A 216 7.23 6.09 27.44
CA ARG A 216 8.58 6.04 28.03
C ARG A 216 9.64 6.52 27.03
N LEU A 217 9.56 6.02 25.79
CA LEU A 217 10.47 6.40 24.71
C LEU A 217 10.31 7.87 24.32
N ALA A 218 9.07 8.35 24.19
CA ALA A 218 8.77 9.75 23.93
C ALA A 218 9.41 10.67 24.97
N LEU A 219 9.16 10.41 26.26
CA LEU A 219 9.69 11.21 27.37
C LEU A 219 11.22 11.12 27.46
N LEU A 220 11.81 9.95 27.17
CA LEU A 220 13.26 9.78 27.11
C LEU A 220 13.87 10.70 26.06
N ILE A 221 13.39 10.65 24.82
CA ILE A 221 13.94 11.46 23.73
C ILE A 221 13.77 12.95 24.04
N LEU A 222 12.60 13.37 24.54
CA LEU A 222 12.34 14.77 24.90
C LEU A 222 13.19 15.25 26.09
N SER A 223 13.51 14.37 27.04
CA SER A 223 14.39 14.71 28.18
C SER A 223 15.84 14.96 27.78
N MET A 224 16.25 14.51 26.59
CA MET A 224 17.60 14.63 26.05
C MET A 224 17.80 15.88 25.17
N THR A 225 16.72 16.56 24.79
CA THR A 225 16.74 17.71 23.87
C THR A 225 17.34 18.98 24.50
N LYS A 226 18.05 19.79 23.68
CA LYS A 226 18.61 21.13 24.00
C LYS A 226 18.31 22.10 22.83
N GLY A 227 18.02 23.40 23.07
CA GLY A 227 17.52 24.33 22.02
C GLY A 227 16.58 25.46 22.48
N SER A 228 16.00 26.22 21.52
CA SER A 228 15.06 27.35 21.69
C SER A 228 13.62 27.02 21.22
N GLY A 229 12.64 27.91 21.48
CA GLY A 229 11.21 27.70 21.19
C GLY A 229 10.82 27.16 19.79
N GLY A 230 11.52 27.55 18.72
CA GLY A 230 11.31 26.98 17.38
C GLY A 230 11.84 25.55 17.23
N SER A 231 13.00 25.26 17.84
CA SER A 231 13.62 23.93 17.88
C SER A 231 12.78 22.93 18.69
N LEU A 232 12.05 23.42 19.70
CA LEU A 232 11.11 22.64 20.48
C LEU A 232 9.97 22.05 19.63
N ILE A 233 9.35 22.86 18.76
CA ILE A 233 8.31 22.37 17.85
C ILE A 233 8.89 21.27 16.94
N LEU A 234 10.09 21.51 16.38
CA LEU A 234 10.76 20.51 15.54
C LEU A 234 11.04 19.21 16.29
N THR A 235 11.48 19.31 17.55
CA THR A 235 11.75 18.13 18.39
C THR A 235 10.49 17.34 18.64
N VAL A 236 9.41 18.01 19.06
CA VAL A 236 8.10 17.37 19.29
C VAL A 236 7.61 16.71 17.99
N MET A 237 7.76 17.39 16.85
CA MET A 237 7.45 16.84 15.54
C MET A 237 8.32 15.60 15.22
N ALA A 238 9.64 15.68 15.39
CA ALA A 238 10.55 14.57 15.10
C ALA A 238 10.26 13.33 15.97
N VAL A 239 10.00 13.53 17.27
CA VAL A 239 9.59 12.45 18.17
C VAL A 239 8.25 11.86 17.73
N THR A 240 7.27 12.71 17.40
CA THR A 240 5.97 12.24 16.92
C THR A 240 6.11 11.41 15.64
N ALA A 241 6.88 11.89 14.67
CA ALA A 241 7.11 11.20 13.40
C ALA A 241 7.84 9.87 13.63
N PHE A 242 8.85 9.85 14.50
CA PHE A 242 9.57 8.63 14.84
C PHE A 242 8.67 7.58 15.51
N LEU A 243 7.81 7.97 16.46
CA LEU A 243 6.84 7.03 17.06
C LEU A 243 5.84 6.53 16.01
N SER A 244 5.39 7.42 15.12
CA SER A 244 4.44 7.08 14.05
C SER A 244 4.98 6.12 13.02
N MET A 245 6.31 6.08 12.83
CA MET A 245 6.97 5.12 11.97
C MET A 245 6.72 3.67 12.42
N TRP A 246 6.48 3.42 13.71
CA TRP A 246 6.41 2.05 14.26
C TRP A 246 5.04 1.65 14.79
N ILE A 247 4.21 2.63 15.15
CA ILE A 247 2.94 2.39 15.85
C ILE A 247 1.78 2.74 14.91
N SER A 248 1.09 3.85 15.16
CA SER A 248 0.06 4.39 14.29
C SER A 248 -0.03 5.90 14.48
N ASN A 249 -0.42 6.59 13.43
CA ASN A 249 -0.55 8.05 13.43
C ASN A 249 -1.44 8.56 14.58
N THR A 250 -2.58 7.90 14.79
CA THR A 250 -3.52 8.26 15.85
C THR A 250 -2.96 8.03 17.25
N ALA A 251 -2.26 6.90 17.48
CA ALA A 251 -1.66 6.61 18.79
C ALA A 251 -0.51 7.58 19.12
N SER A 252 0.37 7.84 18.15
CA SER A 252 1.48 8.78 18.31
C SER A 252 0.99 10.19 18.62
N ALA A 253 -0.03 10.67 17.91
CA ALA A 253 -0.65 11.95 18.21
C ALA A 253 -1.29 11.97 19.61
N ALA A 254 -2.02 10.92 19.99
CA ALA A 254 -2.67 10.83 21.30
C ALA A 254 -1.69 10.89 22.49
N ILE A 255 -0.48 10.36 22.32
CA ILE A 255 0.59 10.42 23.32
C ILE A 255 1.20 11.82 23.38
N MET A 256 1.45 12.41 22.21
CA MET A 256 2.20 13.66 22.09
C MET A 256 1.36 14.89 22.43
N ILE A 257 0.04 14.87 22.20
CA ILE A 257 -0.84 16.02 22.48
C ILE A 257 -0.85 16.40 23.98
N PRO A 258 -1.07 15.48 24.94
CA PRO A 258 -1.00 15.83 26.37
C PRO A 258 0.37 16.40 26.78
N ILE A 259 1.47 15.85 26.26
CA ILE A 259 2.83 16.33 26.52
C ILE A 259 3.00 17.75 25.95
N ALA A 260 2.57 17.97 24.72
CA ALA A 260 2.57 19.28 24.07
C ALA A 260 1.76 20.31 24.88
N LEU A 261 0.56 19.94 25.36
CA LEU A 261 -0.28 20.80 26.20
C LEU A 261 0.35 21.12 27.56
N ALA A 262 1.07 20.17 28.17
CA ALA A 262 1.80 20.41 29.41
C ALA A 262 2.86 21.51 29.24
N VAL A 263 3.55 21.55 28.10
CA VAL A 263 4.49 22.64 27.77
C VAL A 263 3.77 23.97 27.57
N ILE A 264 2.70 23.97 26.76
CA ILE A 264 1.92 25.18 26.49
C ILE A 264 1.38 25.81 27.79
N SER A 265 1.10 25.00 28.81
CA SER A 265 0.60 25.49 30.11
C SER A 265 1.59 26.37 30.88
N LYS A 266 2.89 26.29 30.56
CA LYS A 266 3.96 27.08 31.20
C LYS A 266 4.14 28.46 30.57
N ILE A 267 3.63 28.68 29.36
CA ILE A 267 3.76 29.94 28.65
C ILE A 267 2.84 30.98 29.29
N HIS A 268 3.37 31.99 29.98
CA HIS A 268 2.54 32.96 30.71
C HIS A 268 1.86 33.99 29.78
N ASP A 269 2.49 34.36 28.67
CA ASP A 269 1.92 35.28 27.69
C ASP A 269 0.78 34.60 26.91
N THR A 270 -0.42 35.18 26.95
CA THR A 270 -1.64 34.62 26.35
C THR A 270 -1.61 34.58 24.82
N ASP A 271 -1.00 35.58 24.16
CA ASP A 271 -0.94 35.64 22.69
C ASP A 271 0.11 34.65 22.17
N ILE A 272 1.27 34.59 22.83
CA ILE A 272 2.31 33.59 22.52
C ILE A 272 1.78 32.19 22.78
N ARG A 273 1.12 31.93 23.93
CA ARG A 273 0.50 30.64 24.26
C ARG A 273 -0.49 30.19 23.18
N SER A 274 -1.33 31.10 22.67
CA SER A 274 -2.31 30.78 21.63
C SER A 274 -1.65 30.41 20.29
N LYS A 275 -0.68 31.20 19.84
CA LYS A 275 0.04 30.94 18.58
C LYS A 275 0.89 29.67 18.67
N TYR A 276 1.62 29.52 19.76
CA TYR A 276 2.48 28.37 20.02
C TYR A 276 1.65 27.10 20.17
N GLY A 277 0.53 27.15 20.89
CA GLY A 277 -0.35 26.00 21.06
C GLY A 277 -0.93 25.49 19.75
N LYS A 278 -1.38 26.40 18.87
CA LYS A 278 -1.84 26.04 17.51
C LYS A 278 -0.71 25.41 16.70
N ALA A 279 0.47 26.01 16.71
CA ALA A 279 1.63 25.52 15.98
C ALA A 279 2.07 24.13 16.45
N LEU A 280 2.11 23.89 17.77
CA LEU A 280 2.55 22.64 18.35
C LEU A 280 1.54 21.50 18.11
N VAL A 281 0.25 21.75 18.32
CA VAL A 281 -0.81 20.76 18.05
C VAL A 281 -0.87 20.40 16.58
N LEU A 282 -0.79 21.40 15.68
CA LEU A 282 -0.77 21.16 14.24
C LEU A 282 0.52 20.45 13.79
N GLY A 283 1.66 20.80 14.41
CA GLY A 283 2.94 20.13 14.20
C GLY A 283 2.87 18.65 14.54
N VAL A 284 2.31 18.29 15.71
CA VAL A 284 2.08 16.89 16.10
C VAL A 284 1.20 16.18 15.07
N ALA A 285 0.08 16.79 14.66
CA ALA A 285 -0.83 16.18 13.70
C ALA A 285 -0.15 15.89 12.35
N TYR A 286 0.58 16.86 11.79
CA TYR A 286 1.30 16.64 10.53
C TYR A 286 2.47 15.67 10.68
N ALA A 287 3.23 15.77 11.77
CA ALA A 287 4.37 14.89 12.00
C ALA A 287 3.95 13.43 12.20
N ALA A 288 2.83 13.17 12.86
CA ALA A 288 2.26 11.82 12.94
C ALA A 288 1.96 11.27 11.54
N THR A 289 1.26 12.03 10.71
CA THR A 289 0.96 11.62 9.32
C THR A 289 2.22 11.39 8.49
N LEU A 290 3.20 12.30 8.55
CA LEU A 290 4.47 12.17 7.84
C LEU A 290 5.25 10.94 8.32
N GLY A 291 5.37 10.76 9.64
CA GLY A 291 6.09 9.62 10.21
C GLY A 291 5.55 8.26 9.76
N GLY A 292 4.23 8.15 9.59
CA GLY A 292 3.58 6.95 9.07
C GLY A 292 3.99 6.57 7.64
N ILE A 293 4.57 7.49 6.86
CA ILE A 293 5.06 7.23 5.49
C ILE A 293 6.42 6.51 5.52
N ALA A 294 7.21 6.69 6.60
CA ALA A 294 8.60 6.22 6.65
C ALA A 294 8.76 4.70 6.57
N SER A 295 7.81 3.92 7.08
CA SER A 295 7.88 2.46 7.12
C SER A 295 6.65 1.80 6.50
N LEU A 296 6.79 0.53 6.13
CA LEU A 296 5.70 -0.24 5.55
C LEU A 296 4.54 -0.49 6.54
N VAL A 297 4.77 -0.38 7.85
CA VAL A 297 3.77 -0.68 8.89
C VAL A 297 3.11 0.60 9.43
N GLY A 298 3.73 1.77 9.23
CA GLY A 298 3.30 3.03 9.83
C GLY A 298 1.91 3.52 9.37
N SER A 299 1.46 3.15 8.16
CA SER A 299 0.16 3.53 7.64
C SER A 299 -0.43 2.49 6.68
N PRO A 300 -1.74 2.20 6.73
CA PRO A 300 -2.39 1.21 5.84
C PRO A 300 -2.20 1.37 4.32
N PRO A 301 -2.02 2.57 3.74
CA PRO A 301 -1.76 2.72 2.30
C PRO A 301 -0.40 2.16 1.85
N ASN A 302 0.60 2.12 2.74
CA ASN A 302 1.96 1.70 2.38
C ASN A 302 2.03 0.21 1.99
N PRO A 303 1.53 -0.75 2.78
CA PRO A 303 1.54 -2.16 2.41
C PRO A 303 0.54 -2.45 1.28
N LEU A 304 -0.52 -1.66 1.12
CA LEU A 304 -1.39 -1.73 -0.07
C LEU A 304 -0.58 -1.42 -1.34
N ALA A 305 0.19 -0.33 -1.32
CA ALA A 305 1.05 0.03 -2.44
C ALA A 305 2.11 -1.04 -2.71
N ALA A 306 2.75 -1.58 -1.67
CA ALA A 306 3.71 -2.67 -1.83
C ALA A 306 3.07 -3.94 -2.41
N SER A 307 1.87 -4.31 -1.97
CA SER A 307 1.11 -5.45 -2.52
C SER A 307 0.87 -5.28 -4.02
N TYR A 308 0.39 -4.11 -4.47
CA TYR A 308 0.21 -3.83 -5.90
C TYR A 308 1.53 -3.80 -6.68
N ILE A 309 2.60 -3.23 -6.11
CA ILE A 309 3.92 -3.23 -6.75
C ILE A 309 4.40 -4.67 -6.96
N ASN A 310 4.20 -5.57 -5.98
CA ASN A 310 4.51 -6.99 -6.10
C ASN A 310 3.72 -7.64 -7.24
N SER A 311 2.40 -7.37 -7.30
CA SER A 311 1.53 -7.92 -8.34
C SER A 311 1.93 -7.45 -9.75
N PHE A 312 2.38 -6.21 -9.91
CA PHE A 312 2.72 -5.66 -11.22
C PHE A 312 4.15 -5.94 -11.68
N LEU A 313 5.12 -5.93 -10.76
CA LEU A 313 6.54 -6.11 -11.09
C LEU A 313 7.03 -7.56 -10.92
N GLY A 314 6.24 -8.41 -10.26
CA GLY A 314 6.65 -9.78 -9.94
C GLY A 314 7.86 -9.85 -9.00
N THR A 315 8.13 -8.78 -8.25
CA THR A 315 9.22 -8.69 -7.28
C THR A 315 8.68 -8.76 -5.86
N GLU A 316 9.52 -9.22 -4.92
CA GLU A 316 9.18 -9.21 -3.48
C GLU A 316 9.58 -7.86 -2.87
N PHE A 317 8.59 -6.97 -2.73
CA PHE A 317 8.76 -5.67 -2.08
C PHE A 317 8.71 -5.85 -0.55
N SER A 318 9.88 -6.10 0.02
CA SER A 318 10.10 -6.28 1.47
C SER A 318 9.98 -4.96 2.27
N PHE A 319 10.01 -5.06 3.59
CA PHE A 319 10.09 -3.88 4.48
C PHE A 319 11.33 -3.02 4.17
N MET A 320 12.48 -3.66 3.93
CA MET A 320 13.73 -2.94 3.63
C MET A 320 13.64 -2.23 2.27
N SER A 321 12.94 -2.80 1.30
CA SER A 321 12.70 -2.19 -0.02
C SER A 321 11.91 -0.87 0.08
N TRP A 322 11.08 -0.69 1.12
CA TRP A 322 10.29 0.53 1.33
C TRP A 322 11.10 1.72 1.84
N ILE A 323 12.12 1.47 2.67
CA ILE A 323 12.86 2.52 3.39
C ILE A 323 13.43 3.60 2.46
N PRO A 324 14.08 3.27 1.32
CA PRO A 324 14.58 4.27 0.38
C PRO A 324 13.52 5.19 -0.25
N PHE A 325 12.24 4.81 -0.18
CA PHE A 325 11.13 5.62 -0.69
C PHE A 325 10.46 6.43 0.44
N GLY A 326 10.10 5.75 1.53
CA GLY A 326 9.36 6.36 2.63
C GLY A 326 10.19 7.33 3.47
N LEU A 327 11.37 6.88 3.93
CA LEU A 327 12.16 7.64 4.90
C LEU A 327 12.69 8.98 4.35
N PRO A 328 13.21 9.07 3.10
CA PRO A 328 13.63 10.35 2.54
C PRO A 328 12.52 11.38 2.46
N VAL A 329 11.28 10.96 2.11
CA VAL A 329 10.12 11.85 2.09
C VAL A 329 9.89 12.47 3.47
N VAL A 330 9.97 11.68 4.54
CA VAL A 330 9.80 12.20 5.91
C VAL A 330 10.94 13.15 6.29
N LEU A 331 12.19 12.80 5.99
CA LEU A 331 13.35 13.63 6.32
C LEU A 331 13.34 14.99 5.60
N ILE A 332 12.74 15.07 4.42
CA ILE A 332 12.60 16.31 3.64
C ILE A 332 11.34 17.08 4.06
N MET A 333 10.20 16.41 4.13
CA MET A 333 8.90 17.06 4.37
C MET A 333 8.73 17.52 5.82
N LEU A 334 9.34 16.86 6.79
CA LEU A 334 9.23 17.22 8.19
C LEU A 334 9.86 18.61 8.47
N PRO A 335 11.11 18.92 8.05
CA PRO A 335 11.67 20.27 8.12
C PRO A 335 10.87 21.31 7.32
N ILE A 336 10.39 20.97 6.13
CA ILE A 336 9.58 21.89 5.30
C ILE A 336 8.29 22.28 6.03
N THR A 337 7.59 21.28 6.58
CA THR A 337 6.34 21.49 7.32
C THR A 337 6.58 22.30 8.58
N TRP A 338 7.66 21.98 9.32
CA TRP A 338 8.08 22.75 10.48
C TRP A 338 8.34 24.22 10.10
N GLN A 339 9.12 24.49 9.05
CA GLN A 339 9.43 25.84 8.61
C GLN A 339 8.17 26.61 8.20
N TRP A 340 7.23 25.95 7.53
CA TRP A 340 5.93 26.52 7.18
C TRP A 340 5.11 26.88 8.42
N ILE A 341 5.06 26.01 9.44
CA ILE A 341 4.39 26.28 10.71
C ILE A 341 5.01 27.51 11.40
N ILE A 342 6.34 27.57 11.52
CA ILE A 342 7.04 28.69 12.15
C ILE A 342 6.71 30.01 11.45
N PHE A 343 6.73 30.02 10.11
CA PHE A 343 6.40 31.20 9.30
C PHE A 343 4.92 31.60 9.44
N ARG A 344 4.00 30.64 9.33
CA ARG A 344 2.55 30.88 9.31
C ARG A 344 2.02 31.42 10.63
N PHE A 345 2.55 30.93 11.75
CA PHE A 345 2.13 31.35 13.09
C PHE A 345 3.03 32.43 13.69
N LYS A 346 4.06 32.88 12.96
CA LYS A 346 5.01 33.92 13.37
C LYS A 346 5.60 33.62 14.76
N ILE A 347 6.08 32.39 14.95
CA ILE A 347 6.62 31.95 16.24
C ILE A 347 7.90 32.75 16.56
N PRO A 348 8.01 33.37 17.75
CA PRO A 348 9.21 34.09 18.17
C PRO A 348 10.45 33.18 18.12
N LYS A 349 11.61 33.73 17.71
CA LYS A 349 12.88 32.99 17.62
C LYS A 349 13.40 32.51 18.98
N SER A 350 13.04 33.21 20.06
CA SER A 350 13.40 32.88 21.43
C SER A 350 12.14 32.84 22.30
N ILE A 351 11.83 31.64 22.79
CA ILE A 351 10.93 31.42 23.90
C ILE A 351 11.81 30.67 24.91
N GLU A 352 12.04 31.25 26.09
CA GLU A 352 12.95 30.74 27.14
C GLU A 352 12.43 29.46 27.85
N GLU A 353 11.36 28.85 27.35
CA GLU A 353 10.58 27.83 28.05
C GLU A 353 10.96 26.38 27.66
N MET A 354 12.16 26.18 27.09
CA MET A 354 12.61 24.84 26.68
C MET A 354 13.27 24.03 27.79
N ASP A 355 13.90 24.72 28.75
CA ASP A 355 14.37 24.07 29.99
C ASP A 355 13.19 23.48 30.77
N ASP A 356 12.01 24.10 30.68
CA ASP A 356 10.77 23.58 31.27
C ASP A 356 10.32 22.27 30.61
N LEU A 357 10.31 22.13 29.27
CA LEU A 357 9.93 20.84 28.66
C LEU A 357 10.92 19.75 29.08
N LYS A 358 12.21 20.04 29.06
CA LYS A 358 13.22 19.07 29.45
C LYS A 358 13.03 18.64 30.90
N GLU A 359 12.78 19.58 31.79
CA GLU A 359 12.55 19.32 33.20
C GLU A 359 11.23 18.56 33.43
N ILE A 360 10.14 18.95 32.77
CA ILE A 360 8.84 18.27 32.81
C ILE A 360 8.97 16.84 32.29
N SER A 361 9.57 16.66 31.12
CA SER A 361 9.77 15.35 30.50
C SER A 361 10.64 14.46 31.36
N ARG A 362 11.72 15.01 31.95
CA ARG A 362 12.58 14.29 32.88
C ARG A 362 11.86 13.90 34.16
N LYS A 363 11.06 14.80 34.75
CA LYS A 363 10.25 14.51 35.95
C LYS A 363 9.23 13.41 35.67
N GLU A 364 8.50 13.50 34.56
CA GLU A 364 7.55 12.48 34.12
C GLU A 364 8.24 11.16 33.79
N TYR A 365 9.39 11.18 33.12
CA TYR A 365 10.17 9.98 32.84
C TYR A 365 10.64 9.28 34.12
N LEU A 366 11.17 10.04 35.09
CA LEU A 366 11.60 9.49 36.38
C LEU A 366 10.43 8.90 37.19
N ARG A 367 9.21 9.45 37.04
CA ARG A 367 7.99 8.90 37.65
C ARG A 367 7.60 7.52 37.10
N LEU A 368 8.02 7.16 35.88
CA LEU A 368 7.77 5.84 35.31
C LEU A 368 8.60 4.72 35.97
N GLY A 369 9.61 5.06 36.77
CA GLY A 369 10.48 4.09 37.43
C GLY A 369 11.32 3.22 36.48
N PRO A 370 12.05 2.23 37.00
CA PRO A 370 12.83 1.28 36.20
C PRO A 370 11.92 0.38 35.35
N MET A 371 12.43 -0.16 34.25
CA MET A 371 11.65 -1.08 33.40
C MET A 371 11.38 -2.40 34.10
N SER A 372 10.12 -2.83 34.07
CA SER A 372 9.71 -4.17 34.52
C SER A 372 10.26 -5.26 33.59
N THR A 373 10.18 -6.52 34.03
CA THR A 373 10.61 -7.67 33.22
C THR A 373 9.76 -7.81 31.96
N GLU A 374 8.45 -7.57 32.06
CA GLU A 374 7.51 -7.59 30.94
C GLU A 374 7.83 -6.47 29.94
N GLN A 375 8.10 -5.26 30.43
CA GLN A 375 8.54 -4.14 29.59
C GLN A 375 9.81 -4.48 28.81
N LYS A 376 10.82 -5.07 29.46
CA LYS A 376 12.05 -5.51 28.80
C LYS A 376 11.78 -6.58 27.74
N LEU A 377 10.88 -7.52 28.01
CA LEU A 377 10.54 -8.60 27.09
C LEU A 377 9.80 -8.08 25.85
N VAL A 378 8.88 -7.14 26.01
CA VAL A 378 8.21 -6.47 24.87
C VAL A 378 9.23 -5.70 24.02
N VAL A 379 10.15 -4.95 24.64
CA VAL A 379 11.23 -4.26 23.92
C VAL A 379 12.10 -5.27 23.17
N LEU A 380 12.47 -6.38 23.81
CA LEU A 380 13.26 -7.43 23.16
C LEU A 380 12.55 -7.96 21.91
N ILE A 381 11.27 -8.33 22.00
CA ILE A 381 10.49 -8.82 20.86
C ILE A 381 10.40 -7.77 19.77
N PHE A 382 10.10 -6.52 20.12
CA PHE A 382 10.01 -5.41 19.17
C PHE A 382 11.32 -5.21 18.40
N ILE A 383 12.45 -5.16 19.10
CA ILE A 383 13.76 -5.01 18.48
C ILE A 383 14.10 -6.24 17.63
N SER A 384 13.79 -7.45 18.08
CA SER A 384 13.98 -8.67 17.29
C SER A 384 13.18 -8.64 15.99
N VAL A 385 11.92 -8.20 16.02
CA VAL A 385 11.09 -8.06 14.81
C VAL A 385 11.69 -7.03 13.85
N ILE A 386 12.14 -5.88 14.34
CA ILE A 386 12.80 -4.87 13.51
C ILE A 386 14.04 -5.46 12.85
N VAL A 387 14.92 -6.11 13.62
CA VAL A 387 16.13 -6.73 13.08
C VAL A 387 15.77 -7.75 11.98
N LEU A 388 14.77 -8.60 12.22
CA LEU A 388 14.30 -9.58 11.24
C LEU A 388 13.77 -8.90 9.97
N TRP A 389 12.95 -7.83 10.06
CA TRP A 389 12.50 -7.08 8.89
C TRP A 389 13.65 -6.51 8.05
N PHE A 390 14.71 -6.01 8.69
CA PHE A 390 15.90 -5.51 7.99
C PHE A 390 16.77 -6.63 7.39
N THR A 391 16.58 -7.87 7.81
CA THR A 391 17.33 -9.04 7.35
C THR A 391 16.52 -10.02 6.50
N GLU A 392 15.29 -9.66 6.08
CA GLU A 392 14.48 -10.47 5.16
C GLU A 392 15.24 -10.71 3.86
N THR A 393 15.55 -9.62 3.15
CA THR A 393 16.38 -9.61 1.95
C THR A 393 17.32 -8.41 2.03
N LEU A 394 18.61 -8.69 2.13
CA LEU A 394 19.64 -7.66 2.18
C LEU A 394 19.89 -7.10 0.78
N PRO A 395 20.16 -5.79 0.64
CA PRO A 395 20.60 -5.22 -0.63
C PRO A 395 21.85 -5.94 -1.17
N ASP A 396 21.94 -6.09 -2.50
CA ASP A 396 23.01 -6.86 -3.16
C ASP A 396 24.43 -6.47 -2.72
N PHE A 397 24.67 -5.17 -2.51
CA PHE A 397 25.98 -4.68 -2.07
C PHE A 397 26.35 -5.16 -0.66
N ILE A 398 25.38 -5.37 0.23
CA ILE A 398 25.59 -5.92 1.57
C ILE A 398 25.70 -7.44 1.48
N ALA A 399 24.79 -8.06 0.74
CA ALA A 399 24.72 -9.51 0.58
C ALA A 399 26.03 -10.07 0.00
N ASN A 400 26.59 -9.41 -1.01
CA ASN A 400 27.85 -9.81 -1.66
C ASN A 400 29.08 -9.69 -0.74
N VAL A 401 29.05 -8.77 0.23
CA VAL A 401 30.15 -8.59 1.20
C VAL A 401 30.06 -9.61 2.33
N ILE A 402 28.85 -9.87 2.83
CA ILE A 402 28.62 -10.78 3.98
C ILE A 402 28.56 -12.25 3.52
N GLY A 403 28.27 -12.50 2.25
CA GLY A 403 28.02 -13.85 1.73
C GLY A 403 26.66 -14.42 2.18
N TRP A 404 25.74 -13.55 2.60
CA TRP A 404 24.42 -13.91 3.09
C TRP A 404 23.38 -12.90 2.60
N SER A 405 22.34 -13.36 1.91
CA SER A 405 21.31 -12.52 1.30
C SER A 405 20.15 -12.18 2.25
N GLY A 406 20.16 -12.66 3.49
CA GLY A 406 19.04 -12.55 4.41
C GLY A 406 18.40 -13.91 4.69
N HIS A 407 17.39 -13.93 5.58
CA HIS A 407 16.71 -15.17 5.97
C HIS A 407 15.55 -15.55 5.03
N GLY A 408 15.11 -14.65 4.15
CA GLY A 408 14.06 -14.92 3.14
C GLY A 408 12.67 -15.22 3.70
N ILE A 409 12.40 -14.83 4.95
CA ILE A 409 11.06 -14.98 5.56
C ILE A 409 10.36 -13.65 5.39
N SER A 410 9.17 -13.65 4.78
CA SER A 410 8.45 -12.43 4.47
C SER A 410 8.21 -11.56 5.70
N SER A 411 8.24 -10.23 5.51
CA SER A 411 7.96 -9.26 6.58
C SER A 411 6.63 -9.52 7.29
N SER A 412 5.63 -10.00 6.56
CA SER A 412 4.32 -10.35 7.10
C SER A 412 4.38 -11.51 8.10
N VAL A 413 5.13 -12.57 7.78
CA VAL A 413 5.32 -13.73 8.67
C VAL A 413 6.14 -13.33 9.89
N VAL A 414 7.20 -12.53 9.71
CA VAL A 414 7.99 -11.98 10.83
C VAL A 414 7.11 -11.18 11.79
N ALA A 415 6.21 -10.35 11.28
CA ALA A 415 5.27 -9.58 12.08
C ALA A 415 4.30 -10.49 12.88
N LEU A 416 3.79 -11.55 12.25
CA LEU A 416 2.95 -12.54 12.92
C LEU A 416 3.71 -13.31 13.99
N ILE A 417 4.97 -13.70 13.75
CA ILE A 417 5.82 -14.34 14.76
C ILE A 417 5.96 -13.43 15.99
N GLY A 418 6.21 -12.13 15.78
CA GLY A 418 6.25 -11.15 16.86
C GLY A 418 4.93 -11.08 17.65
N GLY A 419 3.80 -10.95 16.95
CA GLY A 419 2.47 -10.91 17.55
C GLY A 419 2.12 -12.19 18.34
N VAL A 420 2.37 -13.35 17.75
CA VAL A 420 2.15 -14.66 18.39
C VAL A 420 3.07 -14.84 19.60
N SER A 421 4.33 -14.41 19.51
CA SER A 421 5.26 -14.45 20.65
C SER A 421 4.75 -13.64 21.85
N LEU A 422 4.19 -12.46 21.59
CA LEU A 422 3.57 -11.63 22.63
C LEU A 422 2.37 -12.32 23.30
N MET A 423 1.57 -13.07 22.54
CA MET A 423 0.43 -13.83 23.07
C MET A 423 0.88 -15.07 23.87
N ILE A 424 1.84 -15.83 23.35
CA ILE A 424 2.40 -17.01 24.04
C ILE A 424 2.98 -16.62 25.40
N LEU A 425 3.69 -15.49 25.44
CA LEU A 425 4.28 -14.94 26.66
C LEU A 425 3.26 -14.20 27.55
N ARG A 426 1.97 -14.20 27.17
CA ARG A 426 0.85 -13.56 27.88
C ARG A 426 1.05 -12.06 28.12
N LEU A 427 1.81 -11.40 27.24
CA LEU A 427 2.03 -9.96 27.28
C LEU A 427 0.80 -9.20 26.76
N ILE A 428 0.12 -9.77 25.76
CA ILE A 428 -1.19 -9.35 25.27
C ILE A 428 -2.18 -10.53 25.32
N ASP A 429 -3.46 -10.24 25.52
CA ASP A 429 -4.52 -11.25 25.64
C ASP A 429 -5.61 -11.10 24.55
N GLU A 430 -6.58 -12.00 24.51
CA GLU A 430 -7.67 -11.97 23.53
C GLU A 430 -8.49 -10.68 23.58
N LYS A 431 -8.63 -10.07 24.77
CA LYS A 431 -9.36 -8.81 24.93
C LYS A 431 -8.61 -7.66 24.30
N ASP A 432 -7.27 -7.66 24.37
CA ASP A 432 -6.43 -6.73 23.63
C ASP A 432 -6.65 -6.87 22.12
N VAL A 433 -6.66 -8.09 21.61
CA VAL A 433 -6.85 -8.38 20.18
C VAL A 433 -8.26 -7.98 19.71
N SER A 434 -9.30 -8.28 20.49
CA SER A 434 -10.68 -8.01 20.08
C SER A 434 -11.08 -6.53 20.16
N SER A 435 -10.55 -5.79 21.15
CA SER A 435 -11.05 -4.45 21.48
C SER A 435 -10.12 -3.30 21.13
N LYS A 436 -8.82 -3.56 20.94
CA LYS A 436 -7.82 -2.51 20.71
C LYS A 436 -7.21 -2.54 19.32
N ILE A 437 -7.42 -3.61 18.57
CA ILE A 437 -6.97 -3.73 17.19
C ILE A 437 -8.03 -3.12 16.25
N SER A 438 -7.58 -2.37 15.25
CA SER A 438 -8.46 -1.75 14.25
C SER A 438 -8.85 -2.77 13.18
N TRP A 439 -9.80 -3.66 13.50
CA TRP A 439 -10.35 -4.64 12.55
C TRP A 439 -10.91 -3.99 11.28
N SER A 440 -11.49 -2.80 11.41
CA SER A 440 -11.95 -2.02 10.27
C SER A 440 -10.84 -1.71 9.28
N SER A 441 -9.64 -1.35 9.74
CA SER A 441 -8.51 -1.06 8.85
C SER A 441 -8.05 -2.29 8.08
N LEU A 442 -8.05 -3.47 8.72
CA LEU A 442 -7.69 -4.73 8.07
C LEU A 442 -8.71 -5.13 7.00
N LEU A 443 -10.01 -5.01 7.31
CA LEU A 443 -11.08 -5.29 6.35
C LEU A 443 -11.07 -4.33 5.17
N ILE A 444 -10.81 -3.04 5.40
CA ILE A 444 -10.67 -2.04 4.34
C ILE A 444 -9.50 -2.39 3.42
N LEU A 445 -8.34 -2.73 3.99
CA LEU A 445 -7.16 -3.10 3.23
C LEU A 445 -7.43 -4.33 2.34
N GLY A 446 -7.92 -5.42 2.92
CA GLY A 446 -8.24 -6.63 2.17
C GLY A 446 -9.28 -6.41 1.08
N SER A 447 -10.33 -5.64 1.38
CA SER A 447 -11.36 -5.29 0.39
C SER A 447 -10.82 -4.39 -0.74
N GLY A 448 -9.84 -3.52 -0.45
CA GLY A 448 -9.18 -2.69 -1.44
C GLY A 448 -8.32 -3.50 -2.40
N ILE A 449 -7.63 -4.54 -1.90
CA ILE A 449 -6.90 -5.51 -2.73
C ILE A 449 -7.87 -6.32 -3.58
N ALA A 450 -8.98 -6.81 -2.99
CA ALA A 450 -10.01 -7.54 -3.73
C ALA A 450 -10.62 -6.70 -4.87
N LEU A 451 -10.92 -5.42 -4.60
CA LEU A 451 -11.47 -4.51 -5.61
C LEU A 451 -10.50 -4.26 -6.76
N GLY A 452 -9.22 -3.98 -6.48
CA GLY A 452 -8.26 -3.76 -7.57
C GLY A 452 -7.92 -5.04 -8.32
N GLY A 453 -7.90 -6.19 -7.65
CA GLY A 453 -7.83 -7.50 -8.30
C GLY A 453 -8.99 -7.73 -9.27
N ALA A 454 -10.20 -7.30 -8.93
CA ALA A 454 -11.35 -7.35 -9.84
C ALA A 454 -11.31 -6.31 -10.98
N MET A 455 -10.35 -5.38 -10.98
CA MET A 455 -10.21 -4.33 -11.99
C MET A 455 -9.10 -4.58 -13.01
N ILE A 456 -8.07 -5.32 -12.60
CA ILE A 456 -6.94 -5.68 -13.46
C ILE A 456 -7.30 -6.89 -14.34
N ASP A 457 -8.19 -7.71 -13.81
CA ASP A 457 -8.81 -8.87 -14.43
C ASP A 457 -9.99 -8.48 -15.34
#